data_AF-A0A522RB17-F1
#
_entry.id   AF-A0A522RB17-F1
#
_cell.length_a   1.000
_cell.length_b   1.000
_cell.length_c   1.000
_cell.angle_alpha   90.00
_cell.angle_beta   90.00
_cell.angle_gamma   90.00
#
_symmetry.space_group_name_H-M   'P 1'
#
loop_
_entity.id
_entity.type
_entity.pdbx_description
1 polymer ?
#
loop_
_entity_poly.entity_id
_entity_poly.type
_entity_poly.pdbx_seq_one_letter_code
_entity_poly.pdbx_strand_id
1 'polypeptide(L)'
;MQNILWIILLVFGLTPVYAQHRKKITIHETGKVKKTDTVFTTTLGNVPGGQSLPASFVKSLLDKPLIVHDQDRQAFPVVSFSFGYQTYANYDNDTTGMPEKSSAYISFPFSSNRLDSLWRTRIGNELKPGDQLYFDHIIVEDKNGTYHLSSPLHFIIQ
;
A
#
# COMPACT_ATOMS: atom_id res chain seq x y z
N MET A 1 -61.41 -44.09 45.28
CA MET A 1 -61.66 -42.92 44.41
C MET A 1 -60.55 -41.92 44.68
N GLN A 2 -59.37 -42.17 44.10
CA GLN A 2 -58.84 -41.47 42.91
C GLN A 2 -58.44 -40.03 43.27
N ASN A 3 -57.19 -39.82 43.75
CA ASN A 3 -56.00 -39.35 42.98
C ASN A 3 -56.01 -37.80 42.89
N ILE A 4 -54.96 -37.00 43.08
CA ILE A 4 -53.51 -37.06 42.76
C ILE A 4 -52.90 -35.77 43.37
N LEU A 5 -51.76 -35.79 44.07
CA LEU A 5 -50.40 -35.45 43.58
C LEU A 5 -50.30 -34.06 42.89
N TRP A 6 -49.29 -33.19 43.03
CA TRP A 6 -48.09 -32.99 43.84
C TRP A 6 -47.33 -31.84 43.11
N ILE A 7 -46.34 -31.22 43.78
CA ILE A 7 -45.04 -30.77 43.19
C ILE A 7 -45.00 -29.50 42.33
N ILE A 8 -44.41 -28.49 42.97
CA ILE A 8 -43.49 -27.49 42.43
C ILE A 8 -42.40 -28.17 41.59
N LEU A 9 -42.25 -27.85 40.30
CA LEU A 9 -40.96 -28.05 39.65
C LEU A 9 -40.60 -26.91 38.69
N LEU A 10 -39.55 -26.22 39.12
CA LEU A 10 -38.81 -25.14 38.51
C LEU A 10 -38.19 -25.61 37.18
N VAL A 11 -38.60 -25.01 36.07
CA VAL A 11 -38.02 -25.27 34.74
C VAL A 11 -36.68 -24.54 34.65
N PHE A 12 -35.59 -25.20 35.05
CA PHE A 12 -34.24 -24.81 34.65
C PHE A 12 -33.98 -25.36 33.24
N GLY A 13 -33.99 -24.48 32.25
CA GLY A 13 -33.58 -24.79 30.89
C GLY A 13 -32.09 -25.12 30.83
N LEU A 14 -31.76 -26.40 30.69
CA LEU A 14 -30.43 -26.87 30.30
C LEU A 14 -30.26 -26.66 28.80
N THR A 15 -29.67 -25.54 28.39
CA THR A 15 -29.10 -25.42 27.03
C THR A 15 -27.76 -26.15 27.00
N PRO A 16 -27.56 -27.17 26.14
CA PRO A 16 -26.24 -27.74 25.94
C PRO A 16 -25.34 -26.70 25.27
N VAL A 17 -24.29 -26.26 25.98
CA VAL A 17 -23.17 -25.53 25.37
C VAL A 17 -22.40 -26.54 24.53
N TYR A 18 -22.51 -26.42 23.21
CA TYR A 18 -21.61 -27.10 22.29
C TYR A 18 -20.23 -26.44 22.40
N ALA A 19 -19.37 -26.99 23.27
CA ALA A 19 -17.95 -26.67 23.29
C ALA A 19 -17.34 -27.11 21.96
N GLN A 20 -16.95 -26.14 21.12
CA GLN A 20 -16.23 -26.41 19.88
C GLN A 20 -14.88 -27.07 20.22
N HIS A 21 -14.78 -28.37 19.96
CA HIS A 21 -13.52 -29.10 19.98
C HIS A 21 -12.61 -28.57 18.87
N ARG A 22 -11.83 -27.53 19.18
CA ARG A 22 -10.71 -27.12 18.32
C ARG A 22 -9.67 -28.24 18.36
N LYS A 23 -9.55 -28.95 17.24
CA LYS A 23 -8.40 -29.82 16.95
C LYS A 23 -7.13 -29.01 17.22
N LYS A 24 -6.36 -29.42 18.23
CA LYS A 24 -5.10 -28.78 18.59
C LYS A 24 -4.19 -28.89 17.36
N ILE A 25 -3.88 -27.75 16.73
CA ILE A 25 -2.88 -27.70 15.67
C ILE A 25 -1.57 -28.04 16.34
N THR A 26 -1.05 -29.24 16.08
CA THR A 26 0.33 -29.59 16.40
C THR A 26 1.21 -28.70 15.55
N ILE A 27 1.72 -27.61 16.13
CA ILE A 27 2.79 -26.82 15.54
C ILE A 27 4.02 -27.72 15.59
N HIS A 28 4.35 -28.35 14.47
CA HIS A 28 5.69 -28.89 14.29
C HIS A 28 6.63 -27.69 14.35
N GLU A 29 7.56 -27.71 15.30
CA GLU A 29 8.64 -26.73 15.39
C GLU A 29 9.43 -26.76 14.08
N THR A 30 9.07 -25.87 13.16
CA THR A 30 9.93 -25.53 12.03
C THR A 30 11.16 -24.86 12.63
N GLY A 31 12.31 -25.50 12.42
CA GLY A 31 13.60 -25.05 12.90
C GLY A 31 13.82 -23.56 12.65
N LYS A 32 14.60 -22.92 13.53
CA LYS A 32 14.96 -21.51 13.49
C LYS A 32 15.32 -21.07 12.07
N VAL A 33 14.34 -20.57 11.34
CA VAL A 33 14.55 -19.86 10.08
C VAL A 33 15.25 -18.58 10.50
N LYS A 34 16.51 -18.44 10.06
CA LYS A 34 17.26 -17.20 10.16
C LYS A 34 16.43 -16.17 9.40
N LYS A 35 15.69 -15.33 10.13
CA LYS A 35 14.88 -14.25 9.59
C LYS A 35 15.85 -13.20 9.06
N THR A 36 16.36 -13.40 7.85
CA THR A 36 16.90 -12.31 7.06
C THR A 36 15.71 -11.41 6.79
N ASP A 37 15.73 -10.18 7.31
CA ASP A 37 14.69 -9.20 7.00
C ASP A 37 14.64 -9.05 5.47
N THR A 38 13.59 -9.58 4.86
CA THR A 38 13.41 -9.54 3.41
C THR A 38 13.34 -8.07 2.98
N VAL A 39 14.31 -7.64 2.20
CA VAL A 39 14.35 -6.28 1.65
C VAL A 39 13.55 -6.26 0.36
N PHE A 40 12.51 -5.44 0.33
CA PHE A 40 11.67 -5.23 -0.85
C PHE A 40 12.09 -3.96 -1.59
N THR A 41 12.23 -4.08 -2.92
CA THR A 41 12.57 -2.98 -3.83
C THR A 41 11.42 -2.72 -4.79
N THR A 42 11.01 -1.46 -4.89
CA THR A 42 9.92 -1.02 -5.78
C THR A 42 10.45 -0.47 -7.10
N THR A 43 9.78 -0.79 -8.20
CA THR A 43 9.93 -0.15 -9.52
C THR A 43 8.57 0.28 -10.07
N LEU A 44 8.55 1.29 -10.96
CA LEU A 44 7.38 1.62 -11.77
C LEU A 44 7.58 1.03 -13.17
N GLY A 45 6.85 -0.04 -13.48
CA GLY A 45 7.23 -0.97 -14.54
C GLY A 45 8.62 -1.52 -14.27
N ASN A 46 9.56 -1.28 -15.18
CA ASN A 46 10.96 -1.72 -15.05
C ASN A 46 11.91 -0.58 -14.64
N VAL A 47 11.37 0.59 -14.23
CA VAL A 47 12.18 1.77 -13.93
C VAL A 47 12.35 1.92 -12.42
N PRO A 48 13.59 1.88 -11.90
CA PRO A 48 13.87 2.14 -10.49
C PRO A 48 13.84 3.64 -10.18
N GLY A 49 13.70 3.99 -8.89
CA GLY A 49 13.58 5.37 -8.43
C GLY A 49 14.91 6.12 -8.36
N GLY A 50 14.85 7.36 -7.88
CA GLY A 50 16.01 8.24 -7.69
C GLY A 50 16.56 8.81 -8.99
N GLN A 51 15.82 8.66 -10.09
CA GLN A 51 16.22 9.12 -11.41
C GLN A 51 15.52 10.42 -11.77
N SER A 52 16.22 11.24 -12.55
CA SER A 52 15.66 12.42 -13.19
C SER A 52 15.26 12.04 -14.62
N LEU A 53 13.99 12.21 -14.97
CA LEU A 53 13.39 11.63 -16.18
C LEU A 53 12.67 12.70 -17.02
N PRO A 54 12.75 12.66 -18.36
CA PRO A 54 12.00 13.56 -19.22
C PRO A 54 10.50 13.43 -19.01
N ALA A 55 9.76 14.55 -18.99
CA ALA A 55 8.31 14.56 -18.80
C ALA A 55 7.55 13.60 -19.75
N SER A 56 7.98 13.49 -21.01
CA SER A 56 7.38 12.57 -21.99
C SER A 56 7.54 11.10 -21.63
N PHE A 57 8.70 10.72 -21.11
CA PHE A 57 8.95 9.35 -20.64
C PHE A 57 8.13 9.05 -19.40
N VAL A 58 8.09 9.99 -18.44
CA VAL A 58 7.27 9.84 -17.23
C VAL A 58 5.80 9.69 -17.57
N LYS A 59 5.26 10.45 -18.53
CA LYS A 59 3.89 10.28 -19.01
C LYS A 59 3.60 8.84 -19.44
N SER A 60 4.53 8.19 -20.13
CA SER A 60 4.41 6.77 -20.51
C SER A 60 4.55 5.79 -19.33
N LEU A 61 5.25 6.20 -18.26
CA LEU A 61 5.42 5.43 -17.04
C LEU A 61 4.20 5.46 -16.13
N LEU A 62 3.41 6.54 -16.13
CA LEU A 62 2.21 6.66 -15.29
C LEU A 62 1.18 5.55 -15.58
N ASP A 63 1.17 4.99 -16.78
CA ASP A 63 0.33 3.84 -17.17
C ASP A 63 0.86 2.49 -16.70
N LYS A 64 2.09 2.42 -16.18
CA LYS A 64 2.73 1.18 -15.73
C LYS A 64 2.33 0.85 -14.29
N PRO A 65 2.31 -0.45 -13.93
CA PRO A 65 2.08 -0.84 -12.55
C PRO A 65 3.34 -0.62 -11.70
N LEU A 66 3.16 -0.39 -10.42
CA LEU A 66 4.20 -0.65 -9.43
C LEU A 66 4.46 -2.15 -9.36
N ILE A 67 5.74 -2.51 -9.35
CA ILE A 67 6.20 -3.87 -9.20
C ILE A 67 7.18 -3.88 -8.03
N VAL A 68 6.98 -4.80 -7.10
CA VAL A 68 7.88 -4.98 -5.96
C VAL A 68 8.58 -6.30 -6.09
N HIS A 69 9.89 -6.30 -5.86
CA HIS A 69 10.73 -7.49 -5.88
C HIS A 69 11.46 -7.65 -4.56
N ASP A 70 11.69 -8.89 -4.15
CA ASP A 70 12.64 -9.20 -3.08
C ASP A 70 14.09 -9.30 -3.62
N GLN A 71 15.00 -9.68 -2.72
CA GLN A 71 16.42 -9.89 -3.03
C GLN A 71 16.66 -11.00 -4.05
N ASP A 72 15.76 -11.98 -4.14
CA ASP A 72 15.82 -13.10 -5.08
C ASP A 72 15.12 -12.77 -6.42
N ARG A 73 14.70 -11.51 -6.59
CA ARG A 73 13.96 -10.99 -7.75
C ARG A 73 12.59 -11.64 -7.94
N GLN A 74 12.01 -12.22 -6.89
CA GLN A 74 10.63 -12.68 -6.90
C GLN A 74 9.70 -11.47 -6.87
N ALA A 75 8.75 -11.39 -7.79
CA ALA A 75 7.76 -10.32 -7.80
C ALA A 75 6.65 -10.56 -6.77
N PHE A 76 6.19 -9.48 -6.14
CA PHE A 76 5.11 -9.47 -5.17
C PHE A 76 3.98 -8.53 -5.63
N PRO A 77 2.71 -8.91 -5.39
CA PRO A 77 1.58 -8.06 -5.70
C PRO A 77 1.55 -6.84 -4.78
N VAL A 78 1.47 -5.65 -5.37
CA VAL A 78 1.20 -4.41 -4.64
C VAL A 78 -0.29 -4.32 -4.35
N VAL A 79 -0.63 -4.18 -3.08
CA VAL A 79 -2.00 -4.08 -2.58
C VAL A 79 -2.45 -2.62 -2.51
N SER A 80 -1.56 -1.76 -2.00
CA SER A 80 -1.83 -0.34 -1.87
C SER A 80 -0.56 0.50 -1.87
N PHE A 81 -0.71 1.79 -2.18
CA PHE A 81 0.35 2.78 -2.03
C PHE A 81 -0.26 4.18 -1.84
N SER A 82 0.56 5.13 -1.42
CA SER A 82 0.25 6.56 -1.44
C SER A 82 1.01 7.22 -2.57
N PHE A 83 0.29 7.92 -3.45
CA PHE A 83 0.91 8.75 -4.47
C PHE A 83 1.06 10.18 -3.95
N GLY A 84 2.17 10.82 -4.26
CA GLY A 84 2.41 12.24 -4.03
C GLY A 84 2.86 12.94 -5.30
N TYR A 85 2.39 14.15 -5.52
CA TYR A 85 2.83 15.03 -6.59
C TYR A 85 3.21 16.39 -6.02
N GLN A 86 4.46 16.78 -6.22
CA GLN A 86 4.97 18.08 -5.83
C GLN A 86 5.26 18.93 -7.07
N THR A 87 4.62 20.09 -7.14
CA THR A 87 4.86 21.07 -8.21
C THR A 87 5.75 22.18 -7.70
N TYR A 88 6.62 22.70 -8.56
CA TYR A 88 7.40 23.91 -8.30
C TYR A 88 7.02 25.02 -9.29
N ALA A 89 6.86 26.23 -8.78
CA ALA A 89 6.63 27.42 -9.58
C ALA A 89 7.61 28.52 -9.17
N ASN A 90 8.22 29.17 -10.15
CA ASN A 90 8.94 30.42 -9.92
C ASN A 90 8.00 31.58 -10.20
N TYR A 91 7.98 32.57 -9.33
CA TYR A 91 7.27 33.83 -9.56
C TYR A 91 8.18 35.00 -9.20
N ASP A 92 8.02 36.11 -9.90
CA ASP A 92 8.72 37.34 -9.57
C ASP A 92 7.97 38.03 -8.43
N ASN A 93 8.66 38.28 -7.32
CA ASN A 93 8.07 39.02 -6.21
C ASN A 93 8.28 40.52 -6.44
N ASP A 94 7.20 41.24 -6.78
CA ASP A 94 7.23 42.69 -7.05
C ASP A 94 7.69 43.53 -5.84
N THR A 95 7.60 43.00 -4.62
CA THR A 95 8.02 43.69 -3.40
C THR A 95 9.54 43.58 -3.17
N THR A 96 10.14 42.43 -3.51
CA THR A 96 11.58 42.19 -3.30
C THR A 96 12.40 42.36 -4.57
N GLY A 97 11.75 42.37 -5.74
CA GLY A 97 12.40 42.41 -7.05
C GLY A 97 13.20 41.15 -7.38
N MET A 98 13.02 40.07 -6.60
CA MET A 98 13.77 38.82 -6.74
C MET A 98 12.82 37.66 -7.09
N PRO A 99 13.29 36.69 -7.90
CA PRO A 99 12.52 35.49 -8.19
C PRO A 99 12.40 34.62 -6.93
N GLU A 100 11.17 34.25 -6.59
CA GLU A 100 10.85 33.36 -5.47
C GLU A 100 10.31 32.02 -5.97
N LYS A 101 10.53 30.97 -5.16
CA LYS A 101 10.07 29.61 -5.41
C LYS A 101 8.88 29.29 -4.52
N SER A 102 7.75 28.96 -5.14
CA SER A 102 6.63 28.31 -4.46
C SER A 102 6.62 26.82 -4.78
N SER A 103 6.12 26.02 -3.84
CA SER A 103 5.83 24.61 -4.07
C SER A 103 4.47 24.24 -3.52
N ALA A 104 3.78 23.35 -4.21
CA ALA A 104 2.53 22.76 -3.75
C ALA A 104 2.66 21.24 -3.77
N TYR A 105 2.10 20.56 -2.78
CA TYR A 105 2.13 19.11 -2.64
C TYR A 105 0.69 18.58 -2.51
N ILE A 106 0.36 17.58 -3.31
CA ILE A 106 -0.90 16.83 -3.21
C ILE A 106 -0.59 15.35 -3.05
N SER A 107 -1.40 14.64 -2.27
CA SER A 107 -1.25 13.20 -2.09
C SER A 107 -2.59 12.48 -2.04
N PHE A 108 -2.60 11.23 -2.52
CA PHE A 108 -3.79 10.39 -2.54
C PHE A 108 -3.45 8.91 -2.36
N PRO A 109 -4.20 8.16 -1.54
CA PRO A 109 -4.01 6.73 -1.37
C PRO A 109 -4.68 5.92 -2.49
N PHE A 110 -4.06 4.83 -2.90
CA PHE A 110 -4.57 3.89 -3.90
C PHE A 110 -4.60 2.48 -3.34
N SER A 111 -5.72 1.78 -3.54
CA SER A 111 -5.88 0.35 -3.24
C SER A 111 -5.72 -0.49 -4.50
N SER A 112 -4.63 -0.24 -5.24
CA SER A 112 -4.25 -1.03 -6.42
C SER A 112 -2.75 -0.91 -6.66
N ASN A 113 -2.22 -1.57 -7.70
CA ASN A 113 -0.83 -1.41 -8.11
C ASN A 113 -0.62 -0.32 -9.18
N ARG A 114 -1.65 0.47 -9.52
CA ARG A 114 -1.60 1.50 -10.55
C ARG A 114 -2.29 2.78 -10.06
N LEU A 115 -1.90 3.90 -10.66
CA LEU A 115 -2.72 5.11 -10.59
C LEU A 115 -4.02 4.88 -11.36
N ASP A 116 -5.13 5.47 -10.93
CA ASP A 116 -6.39 5.44 -11.68
C ASP A 116 -6.32 6.34 -12.93
N SER A 117 -7.32 6.25 -13.82
CA SER A 117 -7.32 7.03 -15.06
C SER A 117 -7.35 8.55 -14.84
N LEU A 118 -7.99 9.02 -13.77
CA LEU A 118 -8.09 10.44 -13.45
C LEU A 118 -6.71 11.00 -13.11
N TRP A 119 -5.99 10.34 -12.22
CA TRP A 119 -4.65 10.74 -11.81
C TRP A 119 -3.63 10.60 -12.93
N ARG A 120 -3.67 9.50 -13.71
CA ARG A 120 -2.79 9.36 -14.89
C ARG A 120 -2.99 10.50 -15.88
N THR A 121 -4.25 10.85 -16.16
CA THR A 121 -4.58 11.93 -17.11
C THR A 121 -4.18 13.29 -16.57
N ARG A 122 -4.55 13.60 -15.32
CA ARG A 122 -4.28 14.89 -14.69
C ARG A 122 -2.77 15.15 -14.63
N ILE A 123 -2.02 14.25 -14.01
CA ILE A 123 -0.57 14.39 -13.84
C ILE A 123 0.10 14.40 -15.22
N GLY A 124 -0.29 13.50 -16.12
CA GLY A 124 0.24 13.46 -17.49
C GLY A 124 0.04 14.74 -18.32
N ASN A 125 -0.86 15.64 -17.91
CA ASN A 125 -1.10 16.92 -18.56
C ASN A 125 -0.48 18.11 -17.78
N GLU A 126 -0.31 17.98 -16.47
CA GLU A 126 0.19 19.04 -15.60
C GLU A 126 1.71 19.00 -15.36
N LEU A 127 2.37 17.86 -15.65
CA LEU A 127 3.81 17.64 -15.46
C LEU A 127 4.68 18.75 -16.06
N LYS A 128 5.53 19.35 -15.21
CA LYS A 128 6.53 20.35 -15.61
C LYS A 128 7.94 19.94 -15.17
N PRO A 129 8.98 20.42 -15.87
CA PRO A 129 10.35 20.29 -15.40
C PRO A 129 10.53 20.79 -13.98
N GLY A 130 11.24 20.03 -13.15
CA GLY A 130 11.46 20.30 -11.73
C GLY A 130 10.41 19.73 -10.79
N ASP A 131 9.24 19.33 -11.30
CA ASP A 131 8.24 18.64 -10.49
C ASP A 131 8.76 17.29 -9.97
N GLN A 132 8.09 16.75 -8.95
CA GLN A 132 8.48 15.49 -8.32
C GLN A 132 7.28 14.57 -8.08
N LEU A 133 7.51 13.27 -8.30
CA LEU A 133 6.54 12.20 -8.07
C LEU A 133 7.02 11.29 -6.96
N TYR A 134 6.12 10.94 -6.05
CA TYR A 134 6.38 10.07 -4.91
C TYR A 134 5.39 8.90 -4.92
N PHE A 135 5.91 7.70 -4.68
CA PHE A 135 5.12 6.52 -4.39
C PHE A 135 5.62 5.98 -3.04
N ASP A 136 4.84 6.26 -2.00
CA ASP A 136 5.17 5.98 -0.61
C ASP A 136 4.19 4.96 -0.03
N HIS A 137 4.48 4.49 1.19
CA HIS A 137 3.59 3.57 1.93
C HIS A 137 3.13 2.37 1.07
N ILE A 138 4.06 1.81 0.30
CA ILE A 138 3.79 0.74 -0.66
C ILE A 138 3.66 -0.57 0.12
N ILE A 139 2.46 -1.14 0.12
CA ILE A 139 2.14 -2.37 0.83
C ILE A 139 2.05 -3.51 -0.17
N VAL A 140 2.74 -4.61 0.13
CA VAL A 140 2.66 -5.87 -0.61
C VAL A 140 2.14 -6.98 0.27
N GLU A 141 1.52 -7.98 -0.35
CA GLU A 141 1.09 -9.20 0.31
C GLU A 141 1.98 -10.37 -0.14
N ASP A 142 2.51 -11.12 0.82
CA ASP A 142 3.26 -12.34 0.52
C ASP A 142 2.35 -13.56 0.31
N LYS A 143 2.93 -14.70 -0.08
CA LYS A 143 2.20 -15.94 -0.32
C LYS A 143 1.49 -16.50 0.93
N ASN A 144 1.83 -16.02 2.12
CA ASN A 144 1.23 -16.42 3.39
C ASN A 144 0.14 -15.44 3.86
N GLY A 145 -0.19 -14.41 3.06
CA GLY A 145 -1.15 -13.38 3.41
C GLY A 145 -0.62 -12.34 4.41
N THR A 146 0.70 -12.27 4.58
CA THR A 146 1.33 -11.26 5.45
C THR A 146 1.64 -10.01 4.64
N TYR A 147 1.31 -8.85 5.22
CA TYR A 147 1.59 -7.56 4.61
C TYR A 147 2.97 -7.04 4.98
N HIS A 148 3.67 -6.51 3.98
CA HIS A 148 5.01 -5.93 4.15
C HIS A 148 5.07 -4.53 3.53
N LEU A 149 5.87 -3.66 4.13
CA LEU A 149 6.20 -2.36 3.57
C LEU A 149 7.38 -2.51 2.60
N SER A 150 7.26 -1.90 1.42
CA SER A 150 8.33 -1.85 0.42
C SER A 150 9.04 -0.50 0.43
N SER A 151 10.23 -0.44 -0.18
CA SER A 151 10.97 0.81 -0.38
C SER A 151 10.11 1.86 -1.14
N PRO A 152 10.15 3.14 -0.76
CA PRO A 152 9.49 4.20 -1.53
C PRO A 152 10.16 4.38 -2.89
N LEU A 153 9.43 4.99 -3.82
CA LEU A 153 9.89 5.27 -5.17
C LEU A 153 9.68 6.77 -5.48
N HIS A 154 10.73 7.43 -5.96
CA HIS A 154 10.72 8.86 -6.24
C HIS A 154 11.31 9.18 -7.62
N PHE A 155 10.73 10.16 -8.30
CA PHE A 155 11.20 10.67 -9.59
C PHE A 155 11.23 12.20 -9.61
N ILE A 156 12.24 12.76 -10.28
CA ILE A 156 12.34 14.20 -10.57
C ILE A 156 12.12 14.39 -12.06
N ILE A 157 11.26 15.34 -12.43
CA ILE A 157 10.91 15.59 -13.83
C ILE A 157 11.94 16.53 -14.46
N GLN A 158 12.39 16.19 -15.67
CA GLN A 158 13.26 17.01 -16.52
C GLN A 158 12.51 17.64 -17.68
#